data_AF-A0A9W9I264-F1
#
_entry.id   AF-A0A9W9I264-F1
#
_cell.length_a   1.000
_cell.length_b   1.000
_cell.length_c   1.000
_cell.angle_alpha   90.00
_cell.angle_beta   90.00
_cell.angle_gamma   90.00
#
_symmetry.space_group_name_H-M   'P 1'
#
loop_
_entity.id
_entity.type
_entity.pdbx_description
1 polymer ?
#
loop_
_entity_poly.entity_id
_entity_poly.type
_entity_poly.pdbx_seq_one_letter_code
_entity_poly.pdbx_strand_id
1 'polypeptide(L)'
;MKAHWSEQHTYCVHKGSGRPTPAQAQTIQANIEKNSHRVYCQRVFTQGPGSHYIRIAQSSPDAAPEPVANIDSVDRQGDLDEATPWLNRTGWVQYLQGTPREPLGQSIARPKDDAEGPERAALAIWEAMARLAKVSQDVAKSCGHLLRIDIARTMKDESPHSPLLAYLNAAGIQKHVEPWQQILMFFARTQVNHNWRSPEYKFTPRQQRSWDIVWRHAQSRPASPDPMDPEEWEPEPFELRPIEIALLEFCIDLLRQKIRNDEYGLLHKALRLDPQSLEIRRSFAGQNGRRWFPGDMVELDNEYIYEADEGYDSTPPSPTPMASSPPASSQMLGRFTQEQRRHPQRTFPEWVKYMVDTFMVRGTNGPVQWLLDLRTYGMKVFFNTPAEGHIGWKSGDELLYKQIHFTMGDFRGFVHGLVGRMRQQLVEELMLSGKTTPPVIPWDDLYDDPTQNAPGWSFIRDSRTRWPVQGEEWLMQRVRREPVLRQRFIQPDGQGFRMHAIDRFFRVVSQFRERLAVAIHVSAGQPSRGPELMSIRHRNSERERRNIFIEDRMVVFVSRYHKGFHVHNDTKVIFRYLPRELGELVVWYLWLVLPFVEQMQSYQRHFRGASPAVAHRAEYIWSPDPDRETEF
;
A
#
# COMPACT_ATOMS: atom_id res chain seq x y z
N MET A 1 -18.33 15.86 40.55
CA MET A 1 -17.21 15.36 41.39
C MET A 1 -17.58 15.19 42.85
N LYS A 2 -18.02 16.23 43.57
CA LYS A 2 -18.37 16.16 45.02
C LYS A 2 -19.37 15.05 45.38
N ALA A 3 -20.43 14.89 44.57
CA ALA A 3 -21.41 13.82 44.71
C ALA A 3 -20.81 12.43 44.44
N HIS A 4 -20.12 12.25 43.31
CA HIS A 4 -19.42 10.99 42.97
C HIS A 4 -18.47 10.50 44.08
N TRP A 5 -17.68 11.39 44.69
CA TRP A 5 -16.76 11.01 45.76
C TRP A 5 -17.52 10.59 47.04
N SER A 6 -18.59 11.30 47.37
CA SER A 6 -19.44 10.96 48.50
C SER A 6 -20.19 9.65 48.31
N GLU A 7 -20.67 9.38 47.10
CA GLU A 7 -21.49 8.21 46.77
C GLU A 7 -20.66 6.95 46.52
N GLN A 8 -19.55 7.05 45.78
CA GLN A 8 -18.75 5.89 45.36
C GLN A 8 -17.60 5.57 46.31
N HIS A 9 -17.04 6.59 46.99
CA HIS A 9 -15.87 6.44 47.84
C HIS A 9 -16.17 6.71 49.31
N THR A 10 -17.42 7.00 49.69
CA THR A 10 -17.86 7.25 51.08
C THR A 10 -17.12 8.38 51.81
N TYR A 11 -16.51 9.33 51.09
CA TYR A 11 -15.93 10.54 51.67
C TYR A 11 -16.06 11.77 50.76
N CYS A 12 -15.94 12.97 51.34
CA CYS A 12 -16.06 14.23 50.60
C CYS A 12 -14.77 15.06 50.70
N VAL A 13 -14.24 15.49 49.56
CA VAL A 13 -12.94 16.20 49.42
C VAL A 13 -12.94 17.58 50.08
N HIS A 14 -14.07 18.28 50.06
CA HIS A 14 -14.21 19.61 50.64
C HIS A 14 -15.69 19.88 50.95
N LYS A 15 -16.06 20.56 52.04
CA LYS A 15 -17.48 20.83 52.38
C LYS A 15 -17.95 22.27 52.11
N GLY A 16 -17.07 23.24 51.87
CA GLY A 16 -17.44 24.65 51.67
C GLY A 16 -17.94 25.01 50.26
N SER A 17 -18.62 26.16 50.16
CA SER A 17 -18.89 26.89 48.92
C SER A 17 -18.01 28.15 48.87
N GLY A 18 -17.02 28.16 47.99
CA GLY A 18 -16.04 29.25 47.86
C GLY A 18 -14.65 28.74 47.47
N ARG A 19 -13.75 29.64 47.05
CA ARG A 19 -12.37 29.30 46.68
C ARG A 19 -11.58 28.97 47.96
N PRO A 20 -10.94 27.79 48.08
CA PRO A 20 -10.25 27.40 49.30
C PRO A 20 -9.08 28.32 49.61
N THR A 21 -8.85 28.61 50.89
CA THR A 21 -7.61 29.24 51.35
C THR A 21 -6.41 28.30 51.14
N PRO A 22 -5.17 28.81 51.06
CA PRO A 22 -3.98 27.97 50.84
C PRO A 22 -3.80 26.84 51.86
N ALA A 23 -4.12 27.09 53.13
CA ALA A 23 -4.09 26.06 54.18
C ALA A 23 -5.17 24.98 53.96
N GLN A 24 -6.38 25.39 53.56
CA GLN A 24 -7.45 24.44 53.22
C GLN A 24 -7.10 23.62 51.97
N ALA A 25 -6.42 24.21 50.99
CA ALA A 25 -5.97 23.51 49.79
C ALA A 25 -4.96 22.40 50.11
N GLN A 26 -4.04 22.64 51.04
CA GLN A 26 -3.11 21.60 51.51
C GLN A 26 -3.83 20.46 52.24
N THR A 27 -4.80 20.77 53.11
CA THR A 27 -5.61 19.74 53.78
C THR A 27 -6.45 18.94 52.78
N ILE A 28 -6.99 19.59 51.75
CA ILE A 28 -7.71 18.95 50.65
C ILE A 28 -6.78 17.97 49.91
N GLN A 29 -5.57 18.41 49.54
CA GLN A 29 -4.60 17.60 48.81
C GLN A 29 -4.16 16.37 49.62
N ALA A 30 -3.87 16.53 50.91
CA ALA A 30 -3.52 15.42 51.80
C ALA A 30 -4.66 14.40 51.94
N ASN A 31 -5.92 14.87 51.95
CA ASN A 31 -7.08 13.98 51.99
C ASN A 31 -7.30 13.24 50.67
N ILE A 32 -7.02 13.86 49.53
CA ILE A 32 -7.04 13.19 48.21
C ILE A 32 -5.98 12.10 48.17
N GLU A 33 -4.75 12.40 48.57
CA GLU A 33 -3.64 11.43 48.55
C GLU A 33 -3.88 10.25 49.49
N LYS A 34 -4.43 10.50 50.68
CA LYS A 34 -4.74 9.44 51.65
C LYS A 34 -5.85 8.49 51.18
N ASN A 35 -6.84 9.01 50.45
CA ASN A 35 -8.07 8.27 50.13
C ASN A 35 -8.24 8.02 48.62
N SER A 36 -7.20 8.22 47.81
CA SER A 36 -7.14 7.83 46.41
C SER A 36 -6.03 6.80 46.20
N HIS A 37 -6.23 5.90 45.25
CA HIS A 37 -5.24 4.89 44.86
C HIS A 37 -4.84 5.19 43.41
N ARG A 38 -3.53 5.25 43.11
CA ARG A 38 -3.09 5.34 41.71
C ARG A 38 -3.41 4.03 41.01
N VAL A 39 -4.20 4.11 39.94
CA VAL A 39 -4.55 2.98 39.09
C VAL A 39 -3.89 3.19 37.73
N TYR A 40 -3.04 2.27 37.32
CA TYR A 40 -2.53 2.25 35.94
C TYR A 40 -3.66 1.75 35.04
N CYS A 41 -4.00 2.53 34.02
CA CYS A 41 -5.08 2.20 33.10
C CYS A 41 -4.66 2.45 31.65
N GLN A 42 -5.14 1.59 30.75
CA GLN A 42 -4.98 1.76 29.31
C GLN A 42 -6.36 1.99 28.68
N ARG A 43 -6.41 2.90 27.70
CA ARG A 43 -7.64 3.21 26.97
C ARG A 43 -7.63 2.44 25.65
N VAL A 44 -8.60 1.54 25.46
CA VAL A 44 -8.69 0.70 24.25
C VAL A 44 -9.34 1.46 23.08
N PHE A 45 -10.36 2.26 23.35
CA PHE A 45 -11.03 3.08 22.32
C PHE A 45 -10.90 4.56 22.61
N THR A 46 -10.61 5.36 21.57
CA THR A 46 -10.36 6.80 21.74
C THR A 46 -11.64 7.61 21.99
N GLN A 47 -12.80 7.18 21.48
CA GLN A 47 -14.13 7.77 21.72
C GLN A 47 -15.25 6.72 21.55
N GLY A 48 -16.43 6.95 22.15
CA GLY A 48 -17.66 6.17 21.95
C GLY A 48 -18.31 5.62 23.25
N PRO A 49 -19.61 5.26 23.23
CA PRO A 49 -20.26 4.57 24.35
C PRO A 49 -19.56 3.22 24.59
N GLY A 50 -19.03 2.99 25.79
CA GLY A 50 -18.21 1.80 26.11
C GLY A 50 -16.70 2.04 26.09
N SER A 51 -16.22 3.28 25.92
CA SER A 51 -14.82 3.63 26.14
C SER A 51 -14.46 3.48 27.64
N HIS A 52 -14.08 2.27 28.05
CA HIS A 52 -13.69 1.99 29.43
C HIS A 52 -12.17 2.03 29.61
N TYR A 53 -11.74 2.63 30.71
CA TYR A 53 -10.38 2.52 31.22
C TYR A 53 -10.23 1.13 31.85
N ILE A 54 -9.34 0.31 31.30
CA ILE A 54 -9.08 -1.03 31.86
C ILE A 54 -7.94 -0.88 32.87
N ARG A 55 -8.17 -1.34 34.10
CA ARG A 55 -7.14 -1.40 35.15
C ARG A 55 -6.10 -2.45 34.77
N ILE A 56 -4.86 -2.03 34.64
CA ILE A 56 -3.72 -2.92 34.45
C ILE A 56 -3.39 -3.52 35.82
N ALA A 57 -3.50 -4.84 35.96
CA ALA A 57 -3.03 -5.53 37.15
C ALA A 57 -1.50 -5.56 37.13
N GLN A 58 -0.85 -5.10 38.20
CA GLN A 58 0.56 -5.40 38.41
C GLN A 58 0.65 -6.89 38.77
N SER A 59 1.16 -7.71 37.85
CA SER A 59 1.34 -9.14 38.07
C SER A 59 2.35 -9.38 39.19
N SER A 60 1.97 -10.19 40.18
CA SER A 60 2.91 -10.78 41.14
C SER A 60 3.92 -11.67 40.40
N PRO A 61 5.21 -11.73 40.83
CA PRO A 61 6.27 -12.39 40.08
C PRO A 61 6.16 -13.92 39.89
N ASP A 62 5.23 -14.60 40.58
CA ASP A 62 5.29 -16.07 40.75
C ASP A 62 4.17 -16.88 40.04
N ALA A 63 3.33 -16.27 39.21
CA ALA A 63 2.31 -17.02 38.47
C ALA A 63 2.80 -17.43 37.07
N ALA A 64 3.28 -18.67 36.94
CA ALA A 64 3.60 -19.26 35.64
C ALA A 64 2.30 -19.44 34.80
N PRO A 65 2.25 -19.00 33.53
CA PRO A 65 1.10 -19.22 32.67
C PRO A 65 1.03 -20.69 32.20
N GLU A 66 -0.15 -21.31 32.31
CA GLU A 66 -0.40 -22.64 31.78
C GLU A 66 -0.47 -22.64 30.23
N PRO A 67 -0.01 -23.72 29.57
CA PRO A 67 0.02 -23.81 28.12
C PRO A 67 -1.38 -24.06 27.53
N VAL A 68 -1.80 -23.18 26.61
CA VAL A 68 -3.03 -23.35 25.81
C VAL A 68 -2.71 -24.08 24.50
N ALA A 69 -3.59 -25.01 24.15
CA ALA A 69 -3.47 -25.99 23.06
C ALA A 69 -3.31 -25.37 21.65
N ASN A 70 -2.67 -26.16 20.79
CA ASN A 70 -2.38 -25.91 19.37
C ASN A 70 -3.63 -25.48 18.57
N ILE A 71 -3.56 -24.31 17.93
CA ILE A 71 -4.54 -23.83 16.96
C ILE A 71 -3.89 -23.87 15.57
N ASP A 72 -3.71 -25.07 15.03
CA ASP A 72 -3.20 -25.30 13.67
C ASP A 72 -4.32 -25.71 12.69
N SER A 73 -5.59 -25.56 13.05
CA SER A 73 -6.73 -26.03 12.23
C SER A 73 -7.83 -24.98 12.05
N VAL A 74 -7.48 -23.81 11.51
CA VAL A 74 -8.49 -22.89 10.97
C VAL A 74 -8.46 -22.98 9.44
N ASP A 75 -9.47 -23.68 8.93
CA ASP A 75 -9.71 -24.01 7.53
C ASP A 75 -9.86 -22.74 6.65
N ARG A 76 -9.25 -22.77 5.46
CA ARG A 76 -9.19 -21.66 4.49
C ARG A 76 -10.47 -21.51 3.66
N GLN A 77 -11.64 -21.50 4.31
CA GLN A 77 -12.94 -21.45 3.61
C GLN A 77 -13.71 -20.13 3.78
N GLY A 78 -13.15 -19.13 4.47
CA GLY A 78 -13.88 -17.92 4.85
C GLY A 78 -13.87 -16.73 3.87
N ASP A 79 -13.02 -16.75 2.83
CA ASP A 79 -12.68 -15.55 2.05
C ASP A 79 -13.33 -15.46 0.65
N LEU A 80 -14.09 -16.48 0.20
CA LEU A 80 -14.55 -16.56 -1.19
C LEU A 80 -16.02 -16.21 -1.47
N ASP A 81 -16.84 -15.94 -0.43
CA ASP A 81 -18.29 -15.76 -0.60
C ASP A 81 -18.82 -14.31 -0.44
N GLU A 82 -17.97 -13.33 -0.14
CA GLU A 82 -18.43 -11.94 -0.08
C GLU A 82 -18.36 -11.28 -1.46
N ALA A 83 -19.34 -11.59 -2.32
CA ALA A 83 -19.64 -10.69 -3.42
C ALA A 83 -19.92 -9.31 -2.81
N THR A 84 -19.00 -8.35 -3.04
CA THR A 84 -19.17 -6.99 -2.51
C THR A 84 -20.57 -6.49 -2.87
N PRO A 85 -21.25 -5.73 -1.99
CA PRO A 85 -22.58 -5.19 -2.30
C PRO A 85 -22.65 -4.44 -3.64
N TRP A 86 -21.50 -3.95 -4.10
CA TRP A 86 -21.29 -3.46 -5.46
C TRP A 86 -21.58 -4.50 -6.54
N LEU A 87 -20.93 -5.68 -6.52
CA LEU A 87 -21.10 -6.76 -7.52
C LEU A 87 -22.56 -7.22 -7.63
N ASN A 88 -23.25 -7.31 -6.50
CA ASN A 88 -24.66 -7.69 -6.46
C ASN A 88 -25.57 -6.60 -7.07
N ARG A 89 -25.24 -5.32 -6.89
CA ARG A 89 -26.04 -4.18 -7.41
C ARG A 89 -25.76 -3.85 -8.87
N THR A 90 -24.56 -4.12 -9.38
CA THR A 90 -24.17 -3.78 -10.76
C THR A 90 -24.63 -4.79 -11.80
N GLY A 91 -25.05 -5.99 -11.40
CA GLY A 91 -25.43 -7.04 -12.33
C GLY A 91 -24.26 -7.85 -12.89
N TRP A 92 -23.03 -7.62 -12.40
CA TRP A 92 -21.82 -8.30 -12.88
C TRP A 92 -21.88 -9.81 -12.64
N VAL A 93 -22.48 -10.23 -11.52
CA VAL A 93 -22.68 -11.64 -11.18
C VAL A 93 -23.55 -12.34 -12.23
N GLN A 94 -24.63 -11.69 -12.67
CA GLN A 94 -25.51 -12.23 -13.70
C GLN A 94 -24.86 -12.17 -15.09
N TYR A 95 -24.16 -11.09 -15.41
CA TYR A 95 -23.49 -10.92 -16.71
C TYR A 95 -22.39 -11.97 -16.95
N LEU A 96 -21.60 -12.29 -15.91
CA LEU A 96 -20.52 -13.27 -15.98
C LEU A 96 -20.98 -14.70 -15.67
N GLN A 97 -22.28 -14.93 -15.52
CA GLN A 97 -22.82 -16.24 -15.18
C GLN A 97 -22.53 -17.26 -16.29
N GLY A 98 -21.80 -18.33 -15.94
CA GLY A 98 -21.40 -19.37 -16.88
C GLY A 98 -20.16 -19.03 -17.70
N THR A 99 -19.49 -17.90 -17.43
CA THR A 99 -18.16 -17.58 -17.96
C THR A 99 -17.09 -18.27 -17.10
N PRO A 100 -16.20 -19.10 -17.66
CA PRO A 100 -15.15 -19.76 -16.90
C PRO A 100 -14.09 -18.76 -16.41
N ARG A 101 -13.77 -18.80 -15.10
CA ARG A 101 -12.91 -17.81 -14.43
C ARG A 101 -11.47 -17.82 -14.96
N GLU A 102 -10.88 -19.00 -15.12
CA GLU A 102 -9.49 -19.14 -15.54
C GLU A 102 -9.25 -18.62 -16.97
N PRO A 103 -10.03 -19.02 -18.00
CA PRO A 103 -9.92 -18.43 -19.34
C PRO A 103 -10.17 -16.92 -19.37
N LEU A 104 -11.09 -16.40 -18.54
CA LEU A 104 -11.32 -14.97 -18.42
C LEU A 104 -10.09 -14.24 -17.86
N GLY A 105 -9.45 -14.77 -16.82
CA GLY A 105 -8.20 -14.23 -16.28
C GLY A 105 -7.03 -14.32 -17.28
N GLN A 106 -6.93 -15.44 -17.99
CA GLN A 106 -5.92 -15.62 -19.05
C GLN A 106 -6.15 -14.68 -20.23
N SER A 107 -7.38 -14.28 -20.51
CA SER A 107 -7.69 -13.40 -21.66
C SER A 107 -7.05 -12.01 -21.56
N ILE A 108 -6.73 -11.52 -20.35
CA ILE A 108 -6.09 -10.22 -20.12
C ILE A 108 -4.58 -10.30 -19.87
N ALA A 109 -4.03 -11.52 -19.74
CA ALA A 109 -2.63 -11.72 -19.35
C ALA A 109 -1.63 -11.30 -20.44
N ARG A 110 -0.40 -10.93 -20.05
CA ARG A 110 0.68 -10.67 -21.02
C ARG A 110 0.95 -11.93 -21.88
N PRO A 111 1.03 -11.81 -23.22
CA PRO A 111 1.46 -12.92 -24.09
C PRO A 111 2.92 -13.34 -23.82
N LYS A 112 3.24 -14.61 -24.04
CA LYS A 112 4.62 -15.11 -23.92
C LYS A 112 5.47 -14.62 -25.08
N ASP A 113 6.78 -14.50 -24.86
CA ASP A 113 7.71 -13.99 -25.86
C ASP A 113 7.91 -14.98 -27.03
N ASP A 114 7.68 -16.28 -26.80
CA ASP A 114 7.72 -17.36 -27.80
C ASP A 114 6.38 -17.58 -28.51
N ALA A 115 5.43 -16.64 -28.40
CA ALA A 115 4.10 -16.78 -28.96
C ALA A 115 4.08 -16.97 -30.49
N GLU A 116 3.15 -17.82 -30.95
CA GLU A 116 2.90 -18.11 -32.36
C GLU A 116 1.46 -17.75 -32.77
N GLY A 117 1.25 -17.62 -34.08
CA GLY A 117 -0.09 -17.40 -34.65
C GLY A 117 -0.77 -16.13 -34.11
N PRO A 118 -2.06 -16.19 -33.72
CA PRO A 118 -2.79 -15.05 -33.16
C PRO A 118 -2.16 -14.45 -31.89
N GLU A 119 -1.51 -15.25 -31.05
CA GLU A 119 -0.85 -14.75 -29.83
C GLU A 119 0.39 -13.90 -30.16
N ARG A 120 1.06 -14.14 -31.28
CA ARG A 120 2.15 -13.28 -31.76
C ARG A 120 1.65 -11.88 -32.12
N ALA A 121 0.48 -11.80 -32.75
CA ALA A 121 -0.16 -10.51 -33.03
C ALA A 121 -0.59 -9.81 -31.72
N ALA A 122 -1.08 -10.56 -30.73
CA ALA A 122 -1.37 -10.03 -29.40
C ALA A 122 -0.10 -9.47 -28.73
N LEU A 123 1.03 -10.18 -28.79
CA LEU A 123 2.32 -9.68 -28.27
C LEU A 123 2.75 -8.38 -28.95
N ALA A 124 2.63 -8.31 -30.28
CA ALA A 124 2.94 -7.09 -31.03
C ALA A 124 2.07 -5.88 -30.61
N ILE A 125 0.80 -6.11 -30.29
CA ILE A 125 -0.11 -5.08 -29.76
C ILE A 125 0.29 -4.68 -28.33
N TRP A 126 0.65 -5.64 -27.47
CA TRP A 126 1.12 -5.40 -26.10
C TRP A 126 2.34 -4.48 -26.07
N GLU A 127 3.34 -4.78 -26.90
CA GLU A 127 4.55 -3.98 -27.03
C GLU A 127 4.30 -2.60 -27.65
N ALA A 128 3.44 -2.53 -28.68
CA ALA A 128 3.09 -1.27 -29.32
C ALA A 128 2.41 -0.32 -28.32
N MET A 129 1.53 -0.84 -27.45
CA MET A 129 0.91 -0.04 -26.39
C MET A 129 1.95 0.47 -25.37
N ALA A 130 2.92 -0.37 -24.98
CA ALA A 130 3.98 0.02 -24.06
C ALA A 130 4.85 1.16 -24.66
N ARG A 131 5.21 1.07 -25.93
CA ARG A 131 5.97 2.12 -26.62
C ARG A 131 5.14 3.40 -26.80
N LEU A 132 3.86 3.27 -27.17
CA LEU A 132 2.94 4.41 -27.26
C LEU A 132 2.85 5.16 -25.92
N ALA A 133 2.81 4.43 -24.80
CA ALA A 133 2.83 5.04 -23.47
C ALA A 133 4.12 5.82 -23.20
N LYS A 134 5.30 5.25 -23.53
CA LYS A 134 6.59 5.95 -23.41
C LYS A 134 6.61 7.26 -24.21
N VAL A 135 6.22 7.22 -25.49
CA VAL A 135 6.13 8.42 -26.34
C VAL A 135 5.18 9.46 -25.73
N SER A 136 4.03 9.04 -25.19
CA SER A 136 3.11 9.96 -24.51
C SER A 136 3.74 10.65 -23.29
N GLN A 137 4.62 9.96 -22.56
CA GLN A 137 5.32 10.53 -21.40
C GLN A 137 6.38 11.54 -21.82
N ASP A 138 7.11 11.28 -22.90
CA ASP A 138 8.08 12.22 -23.43
C ASP A 138 7.42 13.50 -23.98
N VAL A 139 6.25 13.35 -24.61
CA VAL A 139 5.36 14.49 -24.95
C VAL A 139 4.97 15.25 -23.68
N ALA A 140 4.49 14.56 -22.63
CA ALA A 140 4.06 15.20 -21.39
C ALA A 140 5.19 15.94 -20.67
N LYS A 141 6.42 15.37 -20.65
CA LYS A 141 7.63 16.02 -20.10
C LYS A 141 7.97 17.31 -20.84
N SER A 142 7.76 17.31 -22.16
CA SER A 142 8.02 18.45 -23.04
C SER A 142 6.91 19.52 -22.98
N CYS A 143 5.76 19.24 -22.35
CA CYS A 143 4.64 20.17 -22.25
C CYS A 143 4.79 21.18 -21.10
N GLY A 144 4.43 22.43 -21.38
CA GLY A 144 4.37 23.49 -20.38
C GLY A 144 3.38 23.19 -19.24
N HIS A 145 3.63 23.77 -18.06
CA HIS A 145 2.85 23.54 -16.84
C HIS A 145 1.34 23.76 -17.03
N LEU A 146 0.94 24.85 -17.70
CA LEU A 146 -0.47 25.17 -17.94
C LEU A 146 -1.18 24.12 -18.80
N LEU A 147 -0.50 23.60 -19.82
CA LEU A 147 -1.06 22.56 -20.68
C LEU A 147 -1.27 21.26 -19.91
N ARG A 148 -0.37 20.93 -18.98
CA ARG A 148 -0.51 19.76 -18.10
C ARG A 148 -1.65 19.90 -17.10
N ILE A 149 -1.98 21.11 -16.65
CA ILE A 149 -3.21 21.37 -15.87
C ILE A 149 -4.44 21.09 -16.73
N ASP A 150 -4.47 21.58 -17.98
CA ASP A 150 -5.60 21.35 -18.88
C ASP A 150 -5.79 19.87 -19.20
N ILE A 151 -4.71 19.10 -19.40
CA ILE A 151 -4.79 17.65 -19.65
C ILE A 151 -5.36 16.88 -18.45
N ALA A 152 -5.03 17.29 -17.22
CA ALA A 152 -5.49 16.63 -15.99
C ALA A 152 -6.97 16.91 -15.65
N ARG A 153 -7.66 17.71 -16.46
CA ARG A 153 -9.01 18.19 -16.17
C ARG A 153 -10.08 17.12 -16.39
N THR A 154 -10.97 16.99 -15.41
CA THR A 154 -12.14 16.07 -15.45
C THR A 154 -13.49 16.80 -15.52
N MET A 155 -13.49 18.13 -15.33
CA MET A 155 -14.68 19.00 -15.34
C MET A 155 -14.43 20.21 -16.23
N LYS A 156 -15.40 20.58 -17.08
CA LYS A 156 -15.18 21.60 -18.13
C LYS A 156 -14.79 22.99 -17.60
N ASP A 157 -15.35 23.38 -16.46
CA ASP A 157 -15.23 24.73 -15.90
C ASP A 157 -14.33 24.79 -14.64
N GLU A 158 -13.61 23.71 -14.33
CA GLU A 158 -12.71 23.64 -13.17
C GLU A 158 -11.27 23.39 -13.61
N SER A 159 -10.33 24.13 -13.01
CA SER A 159 -8.90 23.90 -13.20
C SER A 159 -8.37 23.08 -12.02
N PRO A 160 -7.80 21.88 -12.27
CA PRO A 160 -7.12 21.11 -11.22
C PRO A 160 -6.00 21.94 -10.57
N HIS A 161 -5.82 21.76 -9.26
CA HIS A 161 -4.74 22.41 -8.51
C HIS A 161 -3.35 21.83 -8.88
N SER A 162 -3.31 20.60 -9.36
CA SER A 162 -2.07 19.87 -9.69
C SER A 162 -2.02 19.53 -11.18
N PRO A 163 -0.89 19.80 -11.88
CA PRO A 163 -0.71 19.42 -13.28
C PRO A 163 -0.60 17.90 -13.44
N LEU A 164 -0.84 17.41 -14.66
CA LEU A 164 -0.46 16.04 -15.02
C LEU A 164 1.04 15.84 -14.81
N LEU A 165 1.43 14.88 -13.97
CA LEU A 165 2.82 14.53 -13.75
C LEU A 165 3.26 13.47 -14.76
N ALA A 166 4.44 13.66 -15.35
CA ALA A 166 5.06 12.62 -16.16
C ALA A 166 5.73 11.59 -15.23
N TYR A 167 5.63 10.31 -15.57
CA TYR A 167 6.27 9.24 -14.82
C TYR A 167 7.81 9.31 -14.97
N LEU A 168 8.51 9.10 -13.87
CA LEU A 168 9.96 9.27 -13.79
C LEU A 168 10.73 8.01 -14.20
N ASN A 169 10.15 6.83 -14.05
CA ASN A 169 10.80 5.54 -14.30
C ASN A 169 9.95 4.58 -15.13
N ALA A 170 10.59 3.53 -15.66
CA ALA A 170 9.95 2.56 -16.53
C ALA A 170 8.87 1.72 -15.81
N ALA A 171 9.04 1.43 -14.52
CA ALA A 171 8.09 0.65 -13.73
C ALA A 171 6.76 1.41 -13.56
N GLY A 172 6.81 2.71 -13.26
CA GLY A 172 5.65 3.59 -13.19
C GLY A 172 4.91 3.68 -14.52
N ILE A 173 5.64 3.82 -15.64
CA ILE A 173 5.02 3.79 -16.98
C ILE A 173 4.30 2.46 -17.21
N GLN A 174 4.97 1.34 -16.90
CA GLN A 174 4.41 0.00 -17.10
C GLN A 174 3.14 -0.23 -16.27
N LYS A 175 3.15 0.17 -14.99
CA LYS A 175 1.99 0.08 -14.09
C LYS A 175 0.77 0.83 -14.64
N HIS A 176 0.97 2.00 -15.25
CA HIS A 176 -0.13 2.83 -15.72
C HIS A 176 -0.59 2.50 -17.16
N VAL A 177 0.23 1.82 -17.97
CA VAL A 177 -0.18 1.31 -19.28
C VAL A 177 -0.89 -0.04 -19.20
N GLU A 178 -0.63 -0.82 -18.14
CA GLU A 178 -1.16 -2.17 -17.98
C GLU A 178 -2.69 -2.28 -18.17
N PRO A 179 -3.55 -1.38 -17.63
CA PRO A 179 -4.99 -1.49 -17.86
C PRO A 179 -5.38 -1.41 -19.35
N TRP A 180 -4.69 -0.58 -20.13
CA TRP A 180 -4.90 -0.51 -21.59
C TRP A 180 -4.41 -1.78 -22.28
N GLN A 181 -3.27 -2.31 -21.87
CA GLN A 181 -2.78 -3.59 -22.39
C GLN A 181 -3.76 -4.73 -22.12
N GLN A 182 -4.29 -4.83 -20.90
CA GLN A 182 -5.28 -5.83 -20.51
C GLN A 182 -6.57 -5.71 -21.34
N ILE A 183 -7.09 -4.49 -21.56
CA ILE A 183 -8.26 -4.26 -22.42
C ILE A 183 -7.98 -4.74 -23.86
N LEU A 184 -6.80 -4.41 -24.40
CA LEU A 184 -6.41 -4.81 -25.75
C LEU A 184 -6.21 -6.32 -25.88
N MET A 185 -5.68 -7.00 -24.84
CA MET A 185 -5.52 -8.46 -24.83
C MET A 185 -6.88 -9.16 -24.79
N PHE A 186 -7.81 -8.63 -23.99
CA PHE A 186 -9.18 -9.12 -23.97
C PHE A 186 -9.76 -9.12 -25.39
N PHE A 187 -9.63 -8.00 -26.12
CA PHE A 187 -10.09 -7.91 -27.51
C PHE A 187 -9.31 -8.85 -28.46
N ALA A 188 -7.98 -8.90 -28.36
CA ALA A 188 -7.14 -9.77 -29.17
C ALA A 188 -7.55 -11.25 -29.09
N ARG A 189 -7.92 -11.72 -27.89
CA ARG A 189 -8.25 -13.12 -27.65
C ARG A 189 -9.72 -13.47 -27.82
N THR A 190 -10.62 -12.51 -27.73
CA THR A 190 -12.06 -12.75 -27.86
C THR A 190 -12.64 -12.39 -29.22
N GLN A 191 -11.95 -11.57 -30.02
CA GLN A 191 -12.34 -11.27 -31.42
C GLN A 191 -11.94 -12.37 -32.41
N VAL A 192 -11.01 -13.25 -32.01
CA VAL A 192 -10.67 -14.45 -32.76
C VAL A 192 -11.50 -15.64 -32.29
N ASN A 193 -11.63 -16.66 -33.12
CA ASN A 193 -12.29 -17.91 -32.72
C ASN A 193 -11.56 -18.50 -31.51
N HIS A 194 -12.31 -18.78 -30.45
CA HIS A 194 -11.83 -19.35 -29.20
C HIS A 194 -12.81 -20.41 -28.70
N ASN A 195 -12.34 -21.32 -27.84
CA ASN A 195 -13.06 -22.53 -27.42
C ASN A 195 -13.79 -22.41 -26.07
N TRP A 196 -13.94 -21.19 -25.55
CA TRP A 196 -14.58 -20.93 -24.26
C TRP A 196 -15.70 -19.91 -24.39
N ARG A 197 -16.61 -19.87 -23.42
CA ARG A 197 -17.73 -18.92 -23.41
C ARG A 197 -17.25 -17.57 -22.87
N SER A 198 -16.79 -16.69 -23.75
CA SER A 198 -16.41 -15.32 -23.39
C SER A 198 -17.63 -14.39 -23.18
N PRO A 199 -17.46 -13.27 -22.47
CA PRO A 199 -18.52 -12.27 -22.32
C PRO A 199 -19.00 -11.73 -23.67
N GLU A 200 -20.31 -11.54 -23.82
CA GLU A 200 -20.89 -11.01 -25.06
C GLU A 200 -20.67 -9.50 -25.17
N TYR A 201 -20.05 -9.07 -26.27
CA TYR A 201 -19.92 -7.67 -26.66
C TYR A 201 -19.79 -7.54 -28.18
N LYS A 202 -20.00 -6.33 -28.72
CA LYS A 202 -19.82 -6.05 -30.15
C LYS A 202 -19.14 -4.72 -30.37
N PHE A 203 -18.18 -4.69 -31.28
CA PHE A 203 -17.66 -3.44 -31.79
C PHE A 203 -18.70 -2.74 -32.66
N THR A 204 -18.73 -1.41 -32.55
CA THR A 204 -19.38 -0.60 -33.58
C THR A 204 -18.69 -0.82 -34.93
N PRO A 205 -19.37 -0.59 -36.07
CA PRO A 205 -18.74 -0.69 -37.39
C PRO A 205 -17.50 0.19 -37.58
N ARG A 206 -17.37 1.23 -36.74
CA ARG A 206 -16.20 2.09 -36.70
C ARG A 206 -15.05 1.41 -35.94
N GLN A 207 -15.30 1.00 -34.70
CA GLN A 207 -14.34 0.27 -33.87
C GLN A 207 -13.81 -0.99 -34.57
N GLN A 208 -14.68 -1.74 -35.24
CA GLN A 208 -14.29 -2.94 -36.00
C GLN A 208 -13.28 -2.58 -37.10
N ARG A 209 -13.54 -1.54 -37.91
CA ARG A 209 -12.63 -1.14 -38.98
C ARG A 209 -11.26 -0.70 -38.45
N SER A 210 -11.22 0.08 -37.38
CA SER A 210 -9.97 0.47 -36.74
C SER A 210 -9.23 -0.74 -36.14
N TRP A 211 -9.97 -1.68 -35.54
CA TRP A 211 -9.42 -2.92 -35.00
C TRP A 211 -8.80 -3.80 -36.09
N ASP A 212 -9.48 -3.97 -37.23
CA ASP A 212 -8.98 -4.75 -38.36
C ASP A 212 -7.65 -4.19 -38.92
N ILE A 213 -7.45 -2.86 -38.83
CA ILE A 213 -6.20 -2.20 -39.22
C ILE A 213 -5.10 -2.50 -38.21
N VAL A 214 -5.37 -2.36 -36.91
CA VAL A 214 -4.44 -2.75 -35.83
C VAL A 214 -4.01 -4.21 -35.98
N TRP A 215 -4.99 -5.09 -36.17
CA TRP A 215 -4.77 -6.53 -36.30
C TRP A 215 -3.92 -6.87 -37.52
N ARG A 216 -4.17 -6.24 -38.67
CA ARG A 216 -3.36 -6.44 -39.89
C ARG A 216 -1.90 -6.00 -39.68
N HIS A 217 -1.67 -4.86 -39.05
CA HIS A 217 -0.32 -4.41 -38.73
C HIS A 217 0.39 -5.35 -37.76
N ALA A 218 -0.32 -5.81 -36.73
CA ALA A 218 0.21 -6.77 -35.75
C ALA A 218 0.63 -8.10 -36.39
N GLN A 219 -0.16 -8.62 -37.33
CA GLN A 219 0.17 -9.85 -38.07
C GLN A 219 1.37 -9.69 -39.02
N SER A 220 1.56 -8.49 -39.57
CA SER A 220 2.64 -8.22 -40.55
C SER A 220 4.00 -7.95 -39.93
N ARG A 221 4.11 -7.86 -38.59
CA ARG A 221 5.35 -7.51 -37.90
C ARG A 221 6.30 -8.72 -37.91
N PRO A 222 7.53 -8.58 -38.43
CA PRO A 222 8.55 -9.63 -38.30
C PRO A 222 8.87 -9.87 -36.82
N ALA A 223 9.30 -11.08 -36.49
CA ALA A 223 9.82 -11.39 -35.15
C ALA A 223 10.91 -10.36 -34.80
N SER A 224 10.89 -9.84 -33.58
CA SER A 224 11.94 -8.94 -33.11
C SER A 224 13.29 -9.64 -33.28
N PRO A 225 14.34 -8.97 -33.80
CA PRO A 225 15.68 -9.51 -33.69
C PRO A 225 16.03 -9.74 -32.21
N ASP A 226 16.94 -10.69 -31.98
CA ASP A 226 17.44 -11.08 -30.66
C ASP A 226 17.76 -9.87 -29.75
N PRO A 227 17.76 -10.05 -28.42
CA PRO A 227 18.01 -8.98 -27.47
C PRO A 227 19.30 -8.25 -27.82
N MET A 228 19.17 -6.96 -28.17
CA MET A 228 20.29 -6.09 -28.50
C MET A 228 21.21 -5.95 -27.27
N ASP A 229 22.52 -5.94 -27.50
CA ASP A 229 23.53 -5.72 -26.47
C ASP A 229 23.24 -4.40 -25.72
N PRO A 230 23.17 -4.38 -24.37
CA PRO A 230 22.91 -3.17 -23.59
C PRO A 230 23.83 -1.97 -23.91
N GLU A 231 25.01 -2.22 -24.48
CA GLU A 231 25.99 -1.18 -24.87
C GLU A 231 25.68 -0.49 -26.21
N GLU A 232 24.75 -1.01 -27.04
CA GLU A 232 24.39 -0.45 -28.36
C GLU A 232 23.06 0.32 -28.37
N TRP A 233 22.59 0.81 -27.21
CA TRP A 233 21.30 1.51 -27.11
C TRP A 233 21.28 2.85 -27.88
N GLU A 234 20.76 2.83 -29.10
CA GLU A 234 20.35 4.05 -29.79
C GLU A 234 18.99 4.53 -29.24
N PRO A 235 18.84 5.83 -28.92
CA PRO A 235 17.56 6.37 -28.49
C PRO A 235 16.52 6.17 -29.60
N GLU A 236 15.45 5.42 -29.31
CA GLU A 236 14.39 5.17 -30.30
C GLU A 236 13.81 6.51 -30.80
N PRO A 237 13.55 6.63 -32.12
CA PRO A 237 12.97 7.85 -32.68
C PRO A 237 11.63 8.18 -32.01
N PHE A 238 11.41 9.48 -31.77
CA PHE A 238 10.14 10.03 -31.25
C PHE A 238 8.94 9.79 -32.20
N GLU A 239 9.17 9.23 -33.39
CA GLU A 239 8.16 8.96 -34.39
C GLU A 239 7.35 7.69 -34.07
N LEU A 240 6.03 7.81 -34.17
CA LEU A 240 5.10 6.70 -34.00
C LEU A 240 5.16 5.76 -35.21
N ARG A 241 5.28 4.46 -34.95
CA ARG A 241 5.22 3.40 -35.95
C ARG A 241 3.79 3.23 -36.47
N PRO A 242 3.59 2.65 -37.69
CA PRO A 242 2.25 2.45 -38.24
C PRO A 242 1.27 1.71 -37.31
N ILE A 243 1.75 0.68 -36.59
CA ILE A 243 0.95 -0.06 -35.62
C ILE A 243 0.54 0.82 -34.42
N GLU A 244 1.40 1.72 -33.96
CA GLU A 244 1.13 2.62 -32.84
C GLU A 244 0.12 3.70 -33.21
N ILE A 245 0.22 4.22 -34.44
CA ILE A 245 -0.76 5.16 -35.00
C ILE A 245 -2.13 4.47 -35.08
N ALA A 246 -2.19 3.26 -35.66
CA ALA A 246 -3.43 2.50 -35.75
C ALA A 246 -4.02 2.19 -34.36
N LEU A 247 -3.17 1.87 -33.38
CA LEU A 247 -3.58 1.58 -32.01
C LEU A 247 -4.13 2.82 -31.31
N LEU A 248 -3.49 3.97 -31.46
CA LEU A 248 -3.97 5.24 -30.95
C LEU A 248 -5.32 5.61 -31.56
N GLU A 249 -5.50 5.42 -32.87
CA GLU A 249 -6.78 5.64 -33.54
C GLU A 249 -7.88 4.71 -33.02
N PHE A 250 -7.57 3.44 -32.79
CA PHE A 250 -8.50 2.48 -32.18
C PHE A 250 -8.90 2.93 -30.76
N CYS A 251 -7.95 3.32 -29.92
CA CYS A 251 -8.23 3.84 -28.57
C CYS A 251 -9.13 5.09 -28.62
N ILE A 252 -8.89 6.01 -29.57
CA ILE A 252 -9.77 7.17 -29.80
C ILE A 252 -11.16 6.73 -30.25
N ASP A 253 -11.28 5.71 -31.10
CA ASP A 253 -12.56 5.18 -31.56
C ASP A 253 -13.35 4.47 -30.45
N LEU A 254 -12.67 3.87 -29.47
CA LEU A 254 -13.29 3.44 -28.22
C LEU A 254 -13.87 4.64 -27.46
N LEU A 255 -13.08 5.70 -27.25
CA LEU A 255 -13.49 6.91 -26.53
C LEU A 255 -14.60 7.71 -27.22
N ARG A 256 -14.75 7.58 -28.55
CA ARG A 256 -15.80 8.26 -29.33
C ARG A 256 -17.18 7.63 -29.21
N GLN A 257 -17.31 6.49 -28.55
CA GLN A 257 -18.60 5.83 -28.35
C GLN A 257 -19.54 6.72 -27.52
N LYS A 258 -20.69 7.06 -28.10
CA LYS A 258 -21.77 7.70 -27.34
C LYS A 258 -22.59 6.60 -26.67
N ILE A 259 -22.66 6.64 -25.36
CA ILE A 259 -23.45 5.68 -24.60
C ILE A 259 -24.91 6.14 -24.68
N ARG A 260 -25.75 5.36 -25.36
CA ARG A 260 -27.19 5.64 -25.54
C ARG A 260 -27.96 4.98 -24.39
N ASN A 261 -29.12 5.56 -24.07
CA ASN A 261 -29.93 5.25 -22.87
C ASN A 261 -30.58 3.83 -22.83
N ASP A 262 -30.20 2.91 -23.69
CA ASP A 262 -30.72 1.52 -23.72
C ASP A 262 -29.95 0.58 -22.79
N GLU A 263 -28.61 0.70 -22.71
CA GLU A 263 -27.78 -0.03 -21.74
C GLU A 263 -27.95 0.48 -20.29
N TYR A 264 -28.43 1.72 -20.15
CA TYR A 264 -28.84 2.31 -18.87
C TYR A 264 -30.07 1.64 -18.25
N GLY A 265 -30.76 0.74 -18.97
CA GLY A 265 -31.84 -0.05 -18.40
C GLY A 265 -31.45 -0.76 -17.11
N LEU A 266 -30.20 -1.22 -16.96
CA LEU A 266 -29.71 -1.89 -15.75
C LEU A 266 -29.46 -0.93 -14.58
N LEU A 267 -28.76 0.19 -14.79
CA LEU A 267 -28.55 1.19 -13.75
C LEU A 267 -29.87 1.87 -13.36
N HIS A 268 -30.73 2.18 -14.33
CA HIS A 268 -32.03 2.82 -14.10
C HIS A 268 -33.06 1.84 -13.50
N LYS A 269 -32.97 0.51 -13.77
CA LYS A 269 -33.71 -0.53 -13.06
C LYS A 269 -33.16 -0.78 -11.65
N ALA A 270 -31.84 -0.82 -11.48
CA ALA A 270 -31.19 -0.93 -10.17
C ALA A 270 -31.55 0.27 -9.28
N LEU A 271 -31.56 1.48 -9.85
CA LEU A 271 -32.08 2.68 -9.20
C LEU A 271 -33.58 2.56 -8.92
N ARG A 272 -34.42 1.95 -9.76
CA ARG A 272 -35.87 1.81 -9.46
C ARG A 272 -36.20 0.76 -8.41
N LEU A 273 -35.33 -0.23 -8.18
CA LEU A 273 -35.53 -1.31 -7.22
C LEU A 273 -35.05 -0.94 -5.81
N ASP A 274 -34.32 0.17 -5.65
CA ASP A 274 -33.88 0.69 -4.35
C ASP A 274 -34.92 1.68 -3.77
N PRO A 275 -35.55 1.40 -2.62
CA PRO A 275 -36.51 2.30 -1.97
C PRO A 275 -35.93 3.65 -1.52
N GLN A 276 -34.61 3.79 -1.39
CA GLN A 276 -33.92 5.06 -1.10
C GLN A 276 -33.51 5.84 -2.36
N SER A 277 -33.75 5.29 -3.55
CA SER A 277 -33.38 5.91 -4.83
C SER A 277 -34.12 7.21 -5.16
N LEU A 278 -35.15 7.58 -4.41
CA LEU A 278 -35.92 8.80 -4.65
C LEU A 278 -35.05 10.05 -4.53
N GLU A 279 -34.07 10.08 -3.62
CA GLU A 279 -33.12 11.19 -3.51
C GLU A 279 -32.13 11.22 -4.69
N ILE A 280 -31.63 10.05 -5.08
CA ILE A 280 -30.72 9.87 -6.22
C ILE A 280 -31.44 10.23 -7.54
N ARG A 281 -32.70 9.81 -7.72
CA ARG A 281 -33.54 10.15 -8.88
C ARG A 281 -33.89 11.64 -8.89
N ARG A 282 -34.06 12.28 -7.73
CA ARG A 282 -34.26 13.73 -7.63
C ARG A 282 -33.00 14.51 -7.99
N SER A 283 -31.79 14.02 -7.64
CA SER A 283 -30.54 14.63 -8.11
C SER A 283 -30.35 14.51 -9.61
N PHE A 284 -30.83 13.43 -10.25
CA PHE A 284 -30.74 13.23 -11.70
C PHE A 284 -31.83 13.94 -12.52
N ALA A 285 -33.05 14.12 -11.99
CA ALA A 285 -34.19 14.63 -12.78
C ALA A 285 -34.29 16.17 -12.87
N GLY A 286 -33.57 16.91 -12.03
CA GLY A 286 -33.70 18.38 -11.93
C GLY A 286 -32.68 19.23 -12.69
N GLN A 287 -31.73 18.63 -13.42
CA GLN A 287 -30.51 19.33 -13.85
C GLN A 287 -30.37 19.46 -15.37
N ASN A 288 -31.39 20.04 -16.02
CA ASN A 288 -31.19 20.72 -17.29
C ASN A 288 -30.65 22.13 -17.00
N GLY A 289 -29.33 22.27 -16.89
CA GLY A 289 -28.66 23.57 -17.10
C GLY A 289 -28.16 24.38 -15.89
N ARG A 290 -27.96 23.80 -14.70
CA ARG A 290 -27.20 24.49 -13.62
C ARG A 290 -26.25 23.56 -12.87
N ARG A 291 -25.05 24.10 -12.63
CA ARG A 291 -23.97 23.70 -11.71
C ARG A 291 -24.34 22.52 -10.78
N TRP A 292 -23.75 21.36 -11.02
CA TRP A 292 -23.73 20.28 -10.04
C TRP A 292 -22.99 20.81 -8.80
N PHE A 293 -23.73 21.05 -7.71
CA PHE A 293 -23.29 21.53 -6.38
C PHE A 293 -23.01 23.05 -6.25
N PRO A 294 -23.92 23.81 -5.61
CA PRO A 294 -23.58 25.05 -4.91
C PRO A 294 -23.45 24.78 -3.40
N GLY A 295 -22.22 24.87 -2.88
CA GLY A 295 -21.91 24.89 -1.44
C GLY A 295 -21.99 23.52 -0.77
N ASP A 296 -20.95 23.19 -0.01
CA ASP A 296 -20.87 22.03 0.89
C ASP A 296 -20.67 20.66 0.22
N MET A 297 -19.75 20.60 -0.76
CA MET A 297 -18.80 19.51 -0.69
C MET A 297 -17.90 19.82 0.50
N VAL A 298 -18.16 19.18 1.65
CA VAL A 298 -17.05 18.78 2.51
C VAL A 298 -16.03 18.17 1.57
N GLU A 299 -14.80 18.66 1.65
CA GLU A 299 -13.59 18.15 1.01
C GLU A 299 -13.62 16.62 1.00
N LEU A 300 -14.30 16.04 0.01
CA LEU A 300 -14.47 14.60 -0.12
C LEU A 300 -13.30 14.17 -0.95
N ASP A 301 -12.21 14.07 -0.20
CA ASP A 301 -10.87 13.69 -0.58
C ASP A 301 -10.79 12.97 -1.92
N ASN A 302 -9.95 13.53 -2.79
CA ASN A 302 -9.21 12.82 -3.82
C ASN A 302 -8.30 11.68 -3.24
N GLU A 303 -8.58 11.17 -2.03
CA GLU A 303 -7.81 10.12 -1.33
C GLU A 303 -7.81 8.79 -2.08
N TYR A 304 -8.75 8.51 -2.99
CA TYR A 304 -8.87 7.19 -3.64
C TYR A 304 -8.17 7.06 -5.01
N ILE A 305 -7.17 7.89 -5.27
CA ILE A 305 -6.17 7.68 -6.32
C ILE A 305 -4.80 8.01 -5.67
N TYR A 306 -3.73 7.38 -6.14
CA TYR A 306 -2.35 7.42 -5.62
C TYR A 306 -2.03 6.31 -4.62
N GLU A 307 -1.64 5.17 -5.18
CA GLU A 307 -0.70 4.29 -4.51
C GLU A 307 0.64 5.01 -4.37
N ALA A 308 1.04 5.11 -3.11
CA ALA A 308 2.31 5.53 -2.57
C ALA A 308 3.57 5.00 -3.29
N ASP A 309 4.54 5.91 -3.37
CA ASP A 309 6.01 5.73 -3.33
C ASP A 309 6.73 5.27 -4.60
N GLU A 310 7.32 6.22 -5.34
CA GLU A 310 8.71 6.13 -5.85
C GLU A 310 9.30 7.55 -6.07
N GLY A 311 10.24 7.94 -5.20
CA GLY A 311 11.26 9.00 -5.37
C GLY A 311 10.96 10.17 -6.32
N TYR A 312 10.39 11.25 -5.78
CA TYR A 312 10.23 12.52 -6.50
C TYR A 312 11.26 13.55 -5.99
N ASP A 313 12.09 14.05 -6.90
CA ASP A 313 12.91 15.25 -6.65
C ASP A 313 12.25 16.45 -7.33
N SER A 314 12.17 17.58 -6.62
CA SER A 314 11.37 18.76 -6.99
C SER A 314 12.13 19.77 -7.86
N THR A 315 13.17 19.35 -8.57
CA THR A 315 13.98 20.27 -9.37
C THR A 315 13.40 20.43 -10.79
N PRO A 316 13.14 21.67 -11.24
CA PRO A 316 12.67 21.90 -12.61
C PRO A 316 13.79 21.58 -13.61
N PRO A 317 13.56 20.76 -14.65
CA PRO A 317 14.57 20.56 -15.69
C PRO A 317 14.72 21.85 -16.50
N SER A 318 15.98 22.18 -16.81
CA SER A 318 16.35 23.29 -17.68
C SER A 318 15.70 23.16 -19.06
N PRO A 319 15.24 24.26 -19.68
CA PRO A 319 14.55 24.21 -20.96
C PRO A 319 15.51 23.84 -22.10
N THR A 320 15.25 22.72 -22.77
CA THR A 320 15.92 22.35 -24.03
C THR A 320 15.24 23.12 -25.18
N PRO A 321 15.98 23.66 -26.17
CA PRO A 321 15.38 24.43 -27.27
C PRO A 321 14.51 23.52 -28.14
N MET A 322 13.27 23.94 -28.40
CA MET A 322 12.38 23.24 -29.33
C MET A 322 12.97 23.29 -30.75
N ALA A 323 13.14 22.14 -31.39
CA ALA A 323 13.31 22.06 -32.83
C ALA A 323 12.02 22.54 -33.50
N SER A 324 12.07 23.73 -34.09
CA SER A 324 10.99 24.33 -34.84
C SER A 324 10.84 23.63 -36.19
N SER A 325 10.07 22.54 -36.26
CA SER A 325 9.30 22.08 -37.43
C SER A 325 8.52 20.79 -37.09
N PRO A 326 7.24 20.65 -37.47
CA PRO A 326 6.54 19.38 -37.37
C PRO A 326 7.11 18.39 -38.41
N PRO A 327 7.28 17.09 -38.10
CA PRO A 327 7.70 16.10 -39.09
C PRO A 327 6.62 15.99 -40.18
N ALA A 328 7.02 16.28 -41.41
CA ALA A 328 6.22 16.00 -42.59
C ALA A 328 6.45 14.55 -43.00
N SER A 329 5.54 13.63 -42.63
CA SER A 329 5.07 12.53 -43.48
C SER A 329 4.35 11.43 -42.69
N SER A 330 3.09 11.18 -43.04
CA SER A 330 2.63 9.85 -43.46
C SER A 330 1.15 9.90 -43.79
N GLN A 331 0.81 9.40 -44.98
CA GLN A 331 -0.55 9.32 -45.53
C GLN A 331 -1.51 8.40 -44.74
N MET A 332 -1.14 7.95 -43.54
CA MET A 332 -1.94 7.09 -42.65
C MET A 332 -2.65 7.83 -41.50
N LEU A 333 -2.45 9.13 -41.29
CA LEU A 333 -3.23 9.96 -40.36
C LEU A 333 -4.57 10.43 -40.98
N GLY A 334 -5.20 9.60 -41.81
CA GLY A 334 -6.20 10.02 -42.82
C GLY A 334 -7.47 10.72 -42.28
N ARG A 335 -7.84 10.53 -41.01
CA ARG A 335 -9.08 11.11 -40.44
C ARG A 335 -8.90 12.12 -39.30
N PHE A 336 -7.81 12.05 -38.54
CA PHE A 336 -7.38 13.21 -37.75
C PHE A 336 -6.99 14.36 -38.68
N THR A 337 -6.37 14.04 -39.83
CA THR A 337 -6.18 14.99 -40.92
C THR A 337 -7.49 15.47 -41.54
N GLN A 338 -8.65 14.81 -41.35
CA GLN A 338 -9.93 15.28 -41.87
C GLN A 338 -10.58 16.34 -40.96
N GLU A 339 -10.45 16.23 -39.63
CA GLU A 339 -10.80 17.32 -38.71
C GLU A 339 -9.76 18.45 -38.73
N GLN A 340 -8.47 18.15 -38.85
CA GLN A 340 -7.44 19.18 -39.10
C GLN A 340 -7.65 19.88 -40.45
N ARG A 341 -8.09 19.17 -41.51
CA ARG A 341 -8.47 19.80 -42.80
C ARG A 341 -9.75 20.66 -42.68
N ARG A 342 -10.68 20.32 -41.78
CA ARG A 342 -11.88 21.12 -41.50
C ARG A 342 -11.61 22.33 -40.61
N HIS A 343 -10.59 22.25 -39.75
CA HIS A 343 -10.17 23.31 -38.82
C HIS A 343 -8.64 23.52 -38.83
N PRO A 344 -8.06 24.02 -39.94
CA PRO A 344 -6.61 24.11 -40.14
C PRO A 344 -5.90 25.15 -39.24
N GLN A 345 -6.64 25.87 -38.40
CA GLN A 345 -6.15 27.00 -37.60
C GLN A 345 -5.86 26.67 -36.13
N ARG A 346 -6.13 25.43 -35.67
CA ARG A 346 -5.92 25.08 -34.25
C ARG A 346 -4.44 24.83 -33.94
N THR A 347 -3.92 25.58 -32.99
CA THR A 347 -2.62 25.36 -32.32
C THR A 347 -2.63 24.06 -31.50
N PHE A 348 -1.44 23.58 -31.12
CA PHE A 348 -1.31 22.37 -30.29
C PHE A 348 -2.10 22.45 -28.96
N PRO A 349 -2.04 23.54 -28.18
CA PRO A 349 -2.88 23.69 -26.97
C PRO A 349 -4.38 23.64 -27.26
N GLU A 350 -4.83 24.22 -28.38
CA GLU A 350 -6.25 24.19 -28.77
C GLU A 350 -6.71 22.78 -29.15
N TRP A 351 -5.83 21.97 -29.75
CA TRP A 351 -6.09 20.55 -29.99
C TRP A 351 -6.22 19.76 -28.70
N VAL A 352 -5.29 19.97 -27.75
CA VAL A 352 -5.34 19.32 -26.43
C VAL A 352 -6.64 19.67 -25.72
N LYS A 353 -6.99 20.96 -25.65
CA LYS A 353 -8.23 21.42 -25.04
C LYS A 353 -9.46 20.79 -25.69
N TYR A 354 -9.50 20.74 -27.03
CA TYR A 354 -10.59 20.08 -27.74
C TYR A 354 -10.71 18.60 -27.41
N MET A 355 -9.59 17.87 -27.36
CA MET A 355 -9.58 16.43 -27.02
C MET A 355 -10.05 16.19 -25.59
N VAL A 356 -9.56 16.98 -24.63
CA VAL A 356 -9.99 16.93 -23.22
C VAL A 356 -11.49 17.21 -23.11
N ASP A 357 -11.98 18.28 -23.73
CA ASP A 357 -13.39 18.66 -23.70
C ASP A 357 -14.30 17.66 -24.40
N THR A 358 -13.77 16.89 -25.34
CA THR A 358 -14.53 15.88 -26.09
C THR A 358 -14.58 14.54 -25.35
N PHE A 359 -13.47 14.13 -24.71
CA PHE A 359 -13.31 12.75 -24.23
C PHE A 359 -13.12 12.61 -22.73
N MET A 360 -12.47 13.57 -22.06
CA MET A 360 -11.97 13.39 -20.70
C MET A 360 -12.86 14.05 -19.63
N VAL A 361 -13.64 15.08 -20.02
CA VAL A 361 -14.51 15.80 -19.10
C VAL A 361 -15.91 15.20 -18.98
N ARG A 362 -16.54 15.39 -17.81
CA ARG A 362 -17.97 15.06 -17.59
C ARG A 362 -18.89 15.95 -18.44
N GLY A 363 -20.07 15.43 -18.79
CA GLY A 363 -21.10 16.10 -19.61
C GLY A 363 -21.06 15.77 -21.11
N THR A 364 -20.20 14.84 -21.53
CA THR A 364 -19.96 14.46 -22.93
C THR A 364 -20.79 13.24 -23.38
N ASN A 365 -21.42 12.51 -22.45
CA ASN A 365 -22.06 11.19 -22.67
C ASN A 365 -21.10 10.15 -23.29
N GLY A 366 -19.79 10.33 -23.06
CA GLY A 366 -18.74 9.44 -23.54
C GLY A 366 -18.32 8.40 -22.49
N PRO A 367 -17.43 7.46 -22.86
CA PRO A 367 -17.06 6.33 -22.01
C PRO A 367 -16.33 6.74 -20.73
N VAL A 368 -15.50 7.78 -20.77
CA VAL A 368 -14.79 8.27 -19.57
C VAL A 368 -15.76 8.82 -18.54
N GLN A 369 -16.73 9.63 -18.95
CA GLN A 369 -17.78 10.10 -18.06
C GLN A 369 -18.49 8.90 -17.41
N TRP A 370 -18.88 7.91 -18.22
CA TRP A 370 -19.55 6.72 -17.71
C TRP A 370 -18.71 5.94 -16.70
N LEU A 371 -17.42 5.74 -16.97
CA LEU A 371 -16.49 5.12 -16.03
C LEU A 371 -16.40 5.92 -14.71
N LEU A 372 -16.33 7.25 -14.79
CA LEU A 372 -16.31 8.12 -13.61
C LEU A 372 -17.64 8.08 -12.84
N ASP A 373 -18.78 8.03 -13.53
CA ASP A 373 -20.11 7.92 -12.93
C ASP A 373 -20.30 6.55 -12.26
N LEU A 374 -19.88 5.45 -12.90
CA LEU A 374 -19.87 4.11 -12.32
C LEU A 374 -18.97 4.02 -11.09
N ARG A 375 -17.78 4.62 -11.13
CA ARG A 375 -16.88 4.70 -9.98
C ARG A 375 -17.55 5.46 -8.83
N THR A 376 -18.13 6.62 -9.12
CA THR A 376 -18.82 7.45 -8.11
C THR A 376 -19.99 6.70 -7.48
N TYR A 377 -20.81 6.03 -8.30
CA TYR A 377 -21.90 5.18 -7.83
C TYR A 377 -21.38 4.02 -6.98
N GLY A 378 -20.31 3.36 -7.42
CA GLY A 378 -19.74 2.24 -6.68
C GLY A 378 -19.19 2.66 -5.32
N MET A 379 -18.53 3.80 -5.23
CA MET A 379 -18.12 4.40 -3.96
C MET A 379 -19.32 4.71 -3.07
N LYS A 380 -20.39 5.31 -3.62
CA LYS A 380 -21.62 5.57 -2.85
C LYS A 380 -22.23 4.27 -2.32
N VAL A 381 -22.32 3.21 -3.13
CA VAL A 381 -22.77 1.89 -2.67
C VAL A 381 -21.88 1.37 -1.56
N PHE A 382 -20.56 1.41 -1.73
CA PHE A 382 -19.61 0.93 -0.73
C PHE A 382 -19.74 1.66 0.61
N PHE A 383 -19.80 3.00 0.61
CA PHE A 383 -19.87 3.80 1.84
C PHE A 383 -21.25 3.80 2.51
N ASN A 384 -22.34 3.49 1.79
CA ASN A 384 -23.70 3.53 2.33
C ASN A 384 -24.34 2.15 2.45
N THR A 385 -23.67 1.08 2.01
CA THR A 385 -24.14 -0.28 2.28
C THR A 385 -23.43 -0.77 3.54
N PRO A 386 -24.15 -0.95 4.66
CA PRO A 386 -23.55 -1.58 5.83
C PRO A 386 -23.09 -3.00 5.44
N ALA A 387 -21.86 -3.35 5.81
CA ALA A 387 -21.44 -4.75 5.77
C ALA A 387 -22.33 -5.56 6.72
N GLU A 388 -22.64 -6.80 6.38
CA GLU A 388 -23.34 -7.68 7.31
C GLU A 388 -22.52 -7.84 8.59
N GLY A 389 -23.18 -7.70 9.74
CA GLY A 389 -22.53 -7.78 11.03
C GLY A 389 -22.14 -9.22 11.33
N HIS A 390 -20.86 -9.54 11.16
CA HIS A 390 -20.32 -10.87 11.45
C HIS A 390 -19.82 -11.03 12.90
N ILE A 391 -19.82 -9.94 13.69
CA ILE A 391 -19.30 -9.92 15.06
C ILE A 391 -20.47 -9.99 16.05
N GLY A 392 -20.50 -11.06 16.84
CA GLY A 392 -21.41 -11.23 17.97
C GLY A 392 -20.67 -11.20 19.30
N TRP A 393 -21.33 -10.68 20.34
CA TRP A 393 -20.87 -10.80 21.72
C TRP A 393 -21.84 -11.67 22.50
N LYS A 394 -21.31 -12.66 23.22
CA LYS A 394 -22.08 -13.53 24.10
C LYS A 394 -21.54 -13.45 25.51
N SER A 395 -22.45 -13.26 26.47
CA SER A 395 -22.15 -13.21 27.91
C SER A 395 -21.08 -12.19 28.33
N GLY A 396 -20.78 -11.20 27.49
CA GLY A 396 -19.80 -10.13 27.75
C GLY A 396 -18.32 -10.51 27.63
N ASP A 397 -17.99 -11.78 27.37
CA ASP A 397 -16.60 -12.27 27.33
C ASP A 397 -16.29 -13.10 26.06
N GLU A 398 -17.29 -13.66 25.40
CA GLU A 398 -17.14 -14.50 24.21
C GLU A 398 -17.43 -13.68 22.94
N LEU A 399 -16.44 -13.62 22.05
CA LEU A 399 -16.53 -12.98 20.74
C LEU A 399 -16.77 -14.05 19.67
N LEU A 400 -17.79 -13.82 18.85
CA LEU A 400 -18.19 -14.69 17.75
C LEU A 400 -17.88 -13.98 16.43
N TYR A 401 -17.09 -14.60 15.57
CA TYR A 401 -16.83 -14.12 14.21
C TYR A 401 -16.90 -15.27 13.22
N LYS A 402 -17.95 -15.28 12.38
CA LYS A 402 -18.25 -16.41 11.47
C LYS A 402 -18.25 -17.75 12.24
N GLN A 403 -17.32 -18.65 11.93
CA GLN A 403 -17.17 -19.95 12.62
C GLN A 403 -16.18 -19.91 13.80
N ILE A 404 -15.53 -18.78 14.03
CA ILE A 404 -14.53 -18.61 15.09
C ILE A 404 -15.23 -18.07 16.33
N HIS A 405 -15.01 -18.73 17.46
CA HIS A 405 -15.44 -18.27 18.78
C HIS A 405 -14.23 -18.29 19.71
N PHE A 406 -14.01 -17.19 20.42
CA PHE A 406 -12.94 -17.11 21.43
C PHE A 406 -13.34 -16.15 22.55
N THR A 407 -12.82 -16.39 23.74
CA THR A 407 -13.03 -15.53 24.90
C THR A 407 -11.98 -14.41 24.95
N MET A 408 -12.24 -13.34 25.71
CA MET A 408 -11.18 -12.37 26.01
C MET A 408 -10.04 -12.98 26.83
N GLY A 409 -10.29 -14.11 27.52
CA GLY A 409 -9.26 -14.95 28.12
C GLY A 409 -8.33 -15.56 27.07
N ASP A 410 -8.90 -16.18 26.03
CA ASP A 410 -8.15 -16.77 24.92
C ASP A 410 -7.33 -15.71 24.17
N PHE A 411 -7.91 -14.53 23.92
CA PHE A 411 -7.20 -13.43 23.27
C PHE A 411 -5.99 -12.95 24.09
N ARG A 412 -6.15 -12.77 25.41
CA ARG A 412 -5.04 -12.43 26.30
C ARG A 412 -3.99 -13.53 26.33
N GLY A 413 -4.43 -14.79 26.43
CA GLY A 413 -3.56 -15.97 26.39
C GLY A 413 -2.76 -16.05 25.09
N PHE A 414 -3.39 -15.73 23.95
CA PHE A 414 -2.72 -15.64 22.66
C PHE A 414 -1.62 -14.57 22.65
N VAL A 415 -1.90 -13.35 23.12
CA VAL A 415 -0.91 -12.27 23.15
C VAL A 415 0.26 -12.62 24.09
N HIS A 416 -0.03 -13.09 25.32
CA HIS A 416 1.01 -13.51 26.26
C HIS A 416 1.83 -14.69 25.74
N GLY A 417 1.16 -15.69 25.15
CA GLY A 417 1.82 -16.86 24.55
C GLY A 417 2.68 -16.50 23.35
N LEU A 418 2.23 -15.56 22.51
CA LEU A 418 3.00 -15.05 21.37
C LEU A 418 4.28 -14.36 21.86
N VAL A 419 4.17 -13.39 22.78
CA VAL A 419 5.33 -12.67 23.33
C VAL A 419 6.27 -13.60 24.08
N GLY A 420 5.73 -14.55 24.86
CA GLY A 420 6.52 -15.55 25.60
C GLY A 420 7.32 -16.47 24.67
N ARG A 421 6.68 -17.03 23.64
CA ARG A 421 7.37 -17.85 22.63
C ARG A 421 8.42 -17.05 21.86
N MET A 422 8.14 -15.80 21.53
CA MET A 422 9.13 -14.94 20.89
C MET A 422 10.33 -14.65 21.80
N ARG A 423 10.11 -14.41 23.09
CA ARG A 423 11.19 -14.23 24.07
C ARG A 423 12.06 -15.47 24.14
N GLN A 424 11.45 -16.65 24.21
CA GLN A 424 12.16 -17.93 24.19
C GLN A 424 12.97 -18.08 22.89
N GLN A 425 12.34 -17.89 21.72
CA GLN A 425 13.01 -17.99 20.42
C GLN A 425 14.19 -17.01 20.32
N LEU A 426 14.02 -15.76 20.75
CA LEU A 426 15.07 -14.75 20.71
C LEU A 426 16.27 -15.17 21.56
N VAL A 427 16.06 -15.65 22.79
CA VAL A 427 17.14 -16.01 23.70
C VAL A 427 17.80 -17.34 23.31
N GLU A 428 16.99 -18.38 23.04
CA GLU A 428 17.50 -19.73 22.80
C GLU A 428 18.10 -19.87 21.39
N GLU A 429 17.42 -19.35 20.37
CA GLU A 429 17.76 -19.62 18.98
C GLU A 429 18.50 -18.46 18.28
N LEU A 430 18.16 -17.20 18.59
CA LEU A 430 18.79 -16.04 17.95
C LEU A 430 20.02 -15.53 18.69
N MET A 431 19.94 -15.42 20.02
CA MET A 431 21.09 -15.08 20.86
C MET A 431 22.00 -16.29 21.12
N LEU A 432 21.58 -17.50 20.75
CA LEU A 432 22.33 -18.74 20.95
C LEU A 432 22.71 -18.96 22.44
N SER A 433 21.86 -18.49 23.36
CA SER A 433 22.14 -18.45 24.80
C SER A 433 21.62 -19.67 25.56
N GLY A 434 20.82 -20.54 24.93
CA GLY A 434 20.08 -21.57 25.66
C GLY A 434 19.27 -20.91 26.80
N LYS A 435 19.45 -21.36 28.04
CA LYS A 435 18.76 -20.82 29.23
C LYS A 435 19.49 -19.66 29.95
N THR A 436 20.54 -19.07 29.35
CA THR A 436 21.20 -17.93 30.01
C THR A 436 20.38 -16.65 29.91
N THR A 437 20.38 -15.87 30.98
CA THR A 437 19.69 -14.59 31.04
C THR A 437 20.33 -13.58 30.09
N PRO A 438 19.55 -12.90 29.21
CA PRO A 438 20.09 -11.90 28.31
C PRO A 438 20.67 -10.69 29.07
N PRO A 439 21.63 -9.96 28.48
CA PRO A 439 22.13 -8.71 29.05
C PRO A 439 21.01 -7.72 29.35
N VAL A 440 21.10 -7.05 30.51
CA VAL A 440 20.12 -6.06 30.96
C VAL A 440 20.13 -4.82 30.06
N ILE A 441 18.95 -4.32 29.71
CA ILE A 441 18.79 -3.05 28.98
C ILE A 441 18.77 -1.92 30.02
N PRO A 442 19.63 -0.89 29.91
CA PRO A 442 19.68 0.22 30.85
C PRO A 442 18.55 1.23 30.57
N TRP A 443 17.29 0.82 30.76
CA TRP A 443 16.11 1.59 30.36
C TRP A 443 16.06 3.03 30.91
N ASP A 444 16.52 3.22 32.15
CA ASP A 444 16.51 4.52 32.83
C ASP A 444 17.55 5.50 32.27
N ASP A 445 18.63 4.96 31.68
CA ASP A 445 19.77 5.70 31.15
C ASP A 445 19.87 5.58 29.62
N LEU A 446 18.76 5.20 28.96
CA LEU A 446 18.73 5.01 27.52
C LEU A 446 18.44 6.34 26.84
N TYR A 447 19.42 6.82 26.07
CA TYR A 447 19.32 8.06 25.31
C TYR A 447 18.92 7.79 23.86
N ASP A 448 18.07 8.66 23.33
CA ASP A 448 17.77 8.75 21.92
C ASP A 448 17.66 10.23 21.50
N ASP A 449 18.30 10.59 20.39
CA ASP A 449 18.21 11.91 19.77
C ASP A 449 17.41 11.82 18.46
N PRO A 450 16.15 12.27 18.43
CA PRO A 450 15.33 12.25 17.22
C PRO A 450 15.77 13.29 16.17
N THR A 451 16.65 14.24 16.53
CA THR A 451 17.15 15.28 15.63
C THR A 451 18.39 14.84 14.84
N GLN A 452 19.06 13.78 15.30
CA GLN A 452 20.24 13.24 14.65
C GLN A 452 19.89 12.56 13.31
N ASN A 453 20.57 13.01 12.26
CA ASN A 453 20.28 12.66 10.86
C ASN A 453 21.42 11.93 10.16
N ALA A 454 22.54 11.66 10.85
CA ALA A 454 23.66 10.95 10.26
C ALA A 454 23.20 9.58 9.69
N PRO A 455 23.63 9.22 8.46
CA PRO A 455 23.36 7.89 7.90
C PRO A 455 23.86 6.79 8.84
N GLY A 456 23.07 5.75 8.99
CA GLY A 456 23.35 4.63 9.89
C GLY A 456 23.06 4.88 11.37
N TRP A 457 22.61 6.09 11.76
CA TRP A 457 22.30 6.41 13.16
C TRP A 457 21.02 5.73 13.67
N SER A 458 21.09 5.22 14.91
CA SER A 458 19.97 4.76 15.74
C SER A 458 20.32 4.97 17.22
N PHE A 459 19.33 4.86 18.12
CA PHE A 459 19.55 4.99 19.57
C PHE A 459 20.60 4.01 20.13
N ILE A 460 20.83 2.88 19.46
CA ILE A 460 21.88 1.91 19.81
C ILE A 460 23.28 2.55 19.75
N ARG A 461 23.48 3.51 18.84
CA ARG A 461 24.75 4.21 18.62
C ARG A 461 24.91 5.50 19.44
N ASP A 462 23.95 5.80 20.31
CA ASP A 462 24.05 6.97 21.17
C ASP A 462 25.13 6.77 22.23
N SER A 463 26.22 7.52 22.10
CA SER A 463 27.39 7.46 23.00
C SER A 463 27.08 7.76 24.47
N ARG A 464 25.93 8.37 24.78
CA ARG A 464 25.50 8.65 26.16
C ARG A 464 24.97 7.39 26.84
N THR A 465 24.42 6.44 26.07
CA THR A 465 23.91 5.16 26.59
C THR A 465 25.09 4.22 26.86
N ARG A 466 25.27 3.82 28.13
CA ARG A 466 26.30 2.86 28.52
C ARG A 466 25.77 1.43 28.49
N TRP A 467 25.97 0.75 27.37
CA TRP A 467 25.61 -0.65 27.21
C TRP A 467 26.52 -1.58 28.04
N PRO A 468 25.99 -2.61 28.72
CA PRO A 468 26.79 -3.51 29.56
C PRO A 468 27.68 -4.47 28.75
N VAL A 469 27.38 -4.65 27.46
CA VAL A 469 28.19 -5.43 26.51
C VAL A 469 28.27 -4.71 25.17
N GLN A 470 29.34 -4.96 24.42
CA GLN A 470 29.53 -4.43 23.08
C GLN A 470 28.69 -5.23 22.08
N GLY A 471 27.47 -4.77 21.80
CA GLY A 471 26.47 -5.50 21.00
C GLY A 471 26.96 -5.92 19.60
N GLU A 472 27.72 -5.06 18.92
CA GLU A 472 28.26 -5.33 17.58
C GLU A 472 29.14 -6.59 17.50
N GLU A 473 29.84 -6.91 18.58
CA GLU A 473 30.75 -8.07 18.64
C GLU A 473 30.21 -9.22 19.50
N TRP A 474 29.16 -8.97 20.28
CA TRP A 474 28.74 -9.86 21.37
C TRP A 474 28.47 -11.29 20.89
N LEU A 475 27.59 -11.46 19.89
CA LEU A 475 27.23 -12.80 19.41
C LEU A 475 28.37 -13.45 18.61
N MET A 476 29.11 -12.66 17.84
CA MET A 476 30.28 -13.13 17.09
C MET A 476 31.39 -13.67 18.00
N GLN A 477 31.70 -12.95 19.09
CA GLN A 477 32.68 -13.40 20.08
C GLN A 477 32.24 -14.70 20.75
N ARG A 478 30.95 -14.85 21.06
CA ARG A 478 30.40 -16.11 21.62
C ARG A 478 30.54 -17.27 20.63
N VAL A 479 30.19 -17.07 19.36
CA VAL A 479 30.37 -18.09 18.31
C VAL A 479 31.84 -18.51 18.18
N ARG A 480 32.81 -17.61 18.39
CA ARG A 480 34.24 -17.93 18.31
C ARG A 480 34.80 -18.59 19.58
N ARG A 481 34.28 -18.24 20.77
CA ARG A 481 34.81 -18.67 22.08
C ARG A 481 34.15 -19.95 22.59
N GLU A 482 32.84 -20.11 22.40
CA GLU A 482 32.08 -21.24 22.94
C GLU A 482 32.26 -22.48 22.05
N PRO A 483 32.79 -23.61 22.58
CA PRO A 483 33.11 -24.78 21.76
C PRO A 483 31.93 -25.31 20.95
N VAL A 484 30.74 -25.33 21.55
CA VAL A 484 29.50 -25.83 20.91
C VAL A 484 29.09 -24.94 19.74
N LEU A 485 29.11 -23.61 19.92
CA LEU A 485 28.76 -22.66 18.86
C LEU A 485 29.82 -22.62 17.76
N ARG A 486 31.10 -22.70 18.14
CA ARG A 486 32.21 -22.82 17.20
C ARG A 486 32.07 -24.05 16.33
N GLN A 487 31.79 -25.21 16.93
CA GLN A 487 31.54 -26.45 16.18
C GLN A 487 30.29 -26.33 15.28
N ARG A 488 29.28 -25.56 15.67
CA ARG A 488 28.05 -25.38 14.87
C ARG A 488 28.25 -24.45 13.67
N PHE A 489 28.94 -23.33 13.86
CA PHE A 489 29.01 -22.25 12.87
C PHE A 489 30.33 -22.19 12.10
N ILE A 490 31.45 -22.63 12.67
CA ILE A 490 32.79 -22.52 12.07
C ILE A 490 33.21 -23.87 11.49
N GLN A 491 33.85 -23.84 10.32
CA GLN A 491 34.39 -25.03 9.66
C GLN A 491 35.48 -25.71 10.52
N PRO A 492 35.70 -27.03 10.39
CA PRO A 492 36.72 -27.74 11.18
C PRO A 492 38.14 -27.20 11.00
N ASP A 493 38.45 -26.66 9.81
CA ASP A 493 39.72 -26.02 9.47
C ASP A 493 39.89 -24.61 10.09
N GLY A 494 38.82 -24.06 10.66
CA GLY A 494 38.78 -22.72 11.25
C GLY A 494 38.79 -21.57 10.24
N GLN A 495 38.77 -21.84 8.93
CA GLN A 495 38.98 -20.83 7.88
C GLN A 495 37.70 -20.16 7.37
N GLY A 496 36.53 -20.55 7.88
CA GLY A 496 35.27 -19.93 7.46
C GLY A 496 34.05 -20.38 8.23
N PHE A 497 32.91 -19.78 7.89
CA PHE A 497 31.61 -20.19 8.41
C PHE A 497 31.01 -21.32 7.56
N ARG A 498 30.18 -22.14 8.21
CA ARG A 498 29.39 -23.19 7.56
C ARG A 498 28.12 -22.57 6.97
N MET A 499 27.99 -22.59 5.64
CA MET A 499 26.88 -21.91 4.96
C MET A 499 25.51 -22.43 5.39
N HIS A 500 25.33 -23.74 5.50
CA HIS A 500 24.06 -24.32 5.99
C HIS A 500 23.68 -23.89 7.42
N ALA A 501 24.66 -23.55 8.27
CA ALA A 501 24.37 -23.02 9.60
C ALA A 501 23.89 -21.57 9.55
N ILE A 502 24.45 -20.76 8.63
CA ILE A 502 24.01 -19.40 8.33
C ILE A 502 22.58 -19.43 7.76
N ASP A 503 22.32 -20.23 6.73
CA ASP A 503 20.99 -20.34 6.10
C ASP A 503 19.93 -20.81 7.12
N ARG A 504 20.30 -21.74 8.01
CA ARG A 504 19.41 -22.15 9.13
C ARG A 504 19.16 -20.99 10.10
N PHE A 505 20.18 -20.22 10.45
CA PHE A 505 20.03 -19.08 11.34
C PHE A 505 19.13 -18.00 10.73
N PHE A 506 19.27 -17.70 9.43
CA PHE A 506 18.41 -16.74 8.76
C PHE A 506 16.94 -17.15 8.71
N ARG A 507 16.64 -18.44 8.53
CA ARG A 507 15.25 -18.92 8.65
C ARG A 507 14.65 -18.62 10.03
N VAL A 508 15.44 -18.75 11.11
CA VAL A 508 14.99 -18.39 12.47
C VAL A 508 14.77 -16.87 12.58
N VAL A 509 15.65 -16.06 11.98
CA VAL A 509 15.51 -14.59 11.94
C VAL A 509 14.22 -14.19 11.21
N SER A 510 13.95 -14.77 10.04
CA SER A 510 12.72 -14.53 9.27
C SER A 510 11.48 -14.86 10.10
N GLN A 511 11.42 -16.05 10.71
CA GLN A 511 10.30 -16.46 11.56
C GLN A 511 10.10 -15.54 12.77
N PHE A 512 11.20 -15.09 13.40
CA PHE A 512 11.12 -14.14 14.51
C PHE A 512 10.58 -12.79 14.06
N ARG A 513 11.05 -12.26 12.91
CA ARG A 513 10.56 -11.01 12.32
C ARG A 513 9.07 -11.11 11.97
N GLU A 514 8.63 -12.20 11.36
CA GLU A 514 7.21 -12.43 11.06
C GLU A 514 6.35 -12.40 12.34
N ARG A 515 6.77 -13.13 13.38
CA ARG A 515 6.07 -13.12 14.68
C ARG A 515 6.11 -11.75 15.34
N LEU A 516 7.21 -11.01 15.21
CA LEU A 516 7.34 -9.64 15.72
C LEU A 516 6.39 -8.68 15.00
N ALA A 517 6.22 -8.80 13.68
CA ALA A 517 5.26 -7.99 12.93
C ALA A 517 3.82 -8.25 13.42
N VAL A 518 3.45 -9.52 13.62
CA VAL A 518 2.14 -9.88 14.18
C VAL A 518 1.97 -9.35 15.61
N ALA A 519 2.96 -9.53 16.48
CA ALA A 519 2.92 -9.07 17.86
C ALA A 519 2.74 -7.55 17.95
N ILE A 520 3.46 -6.78 17.14
CA ILE A 520 3.29 -5.33 17.06
C ILE A 520 1.89 -4.99 16.55
N HIS A 521 1.43 -5.64 15.48
CA HIS A 521 0.12 -5.38 14.88
C HIS A 521 -1.04 -5.56 15.86
N VAL A 522 -0.99 -6.58 16.72
CA VAL A 522 -2.08 -6.89 17.67
C VAL A 522 -1.97 -6.18 19.02
N SER A 523 -0.79 -5.65 19.40
CA SER A 523 -0.56 -5.11 20.76
C SER A 523 -0.07 -3.66 20.83
N ALA A 524 0.35 -3.04 19.72
CA ALA A 524 0.89 -1.67 19.70
C ALA A 524 -0.18 -0.59 19.47
N GLY A 525 -1.41 -0.81 19.96
CA GLY A 525 -2.53 0.11 19.78
C GLY A 525 -3.26 -0.10 18.45
N GLN A 526 -3.53 0.99 17.72
CA GLN A 526 -4.23 0.89 16.43
C GLN A 526 -3.35 0.15 15.40
N PRO A 527 -3.85 -0.96 14.82
CA PRO A 527 -3.07 -1.72 13.84
C PRO A 527 -2.68 -0.84 12.65
N SER A 528 -1.40 -0.89 12.27
CA SER A 528 -0.88 -0.24 11.07
C SER A 528 -1.34 -0.99 9.81
N ARG A 529 -1.54 -0.25 8.72
CA ARG A 529 -1.70 -0.88 7.40
C ARG A 529 -0.43 -1.63 7.01
N GLY A 530 -0.55 -2.64 6.16
CA GLY A 530 0.58 -3.43 5.67
C GLY A 530 1.78 -2.58 5.23
N PRO A 531 1.61 -1.62 4.31
CA PRO A 531 2.71 -0.77 3.85
C PRO A 531 3.34 0.09 4.96
N GLU A 532 2.54 0.61 5.90
CA GLU A 532 3.05 1.41 7.03
C GLU A 532 3.90 0.55 7.98
N LEU A 533 3.52 -0.71 8.21
CA LEU A 533 4.29 -1.62 9.04
C LEU A 533 5.57 -2.02 8.31
N MET A 534 5.48 -2.44 7.05
CA MET A 534 6.61 -2.98 6.28
C MET A 534 7.69 -1.93 5.95
N SER A 535 7.35 -0.63 6.03
CA SER A 535 8.29 0.48 5.78
C SER A 535 9.05 0.94 7.03
N ILE A 536 8.92 0.26 8.18
CA ILE A 536 9.62 0.65 9.41
C ILE A 536 11.13 0.44 9.29
N ARG A 537 11.89 1.52 9.47
CA ARG A 537 13.36 1.54 9.52
C ARG A 537 13.89 1.65 10.93
N HIS A 538 14.92 0.87 11.26
CA HIS A 538 15.56 0.93 12.57
C HIS A 538 16.73 1.93 12.66
N ARG A 539 17.24 2.40 11.52
CA ARG A 539 18.35 3.37 11.44
C ARG A 539 18.13 4.34 10.28
N ASN A 540 18.77 5.50 10.35
CA ASN A 540 18.69 6.50 9.31
C ASN A 540 19.37 6.00 8.03
N SER A 541 18.80 6.36 6.89
CA SER A 541 19.39 6.21 5.57
C SER A 541 20.04 7.50 5.11
N GLU A 542 20.62 7.51 3.91
CA GLU A 542 21.09 8.75 3.27
C GLU A 542 19.95 9.74 2.98
N ARG A 543 18.72 9.24 2.77
CA ARG A 543 17.58 10.04 2.28
C ARG A 543 16.44 10.17 3.29
N GLU A 544 16.31 9.20 4.19
CA GLU A 544 15.17 9.07 5.09
C GLU A 544 15.60 8.81 6.53
N ARG A 545 14.76 9.25 7.48
CA ARG A 545 14.99 9.03 8.90
C ARG A 545 14.47 7.66 9.33
N ARG A 546 15.04 7.12 10.41
CA ARG A 546 14.51 5.95 11.09
C ARG A 546 13.08 6.17 11.60
N ASN A 547 12.39 5.07 11.85
CA ASN A 547 11.04 5.03 12.38
C ASN A 547 10.97 4.52 13.82
N ILE A 548 12.05 3.94 14.35
CA ILE A 548 12.10 3.41 15.71
C ILE A 548 12.81 4.41 16.63
N PHE A 549 12.13 4.79 17.70
CA PHE A 549 12.61 5.75 18.68
C PHE A 549 12.42 5.25 20.11
N ILE A 550 13.07 5.91 21.05
CA ILE A 550 12.87 5.70 22.49
C ILE A 550 12.30 6.97 23.10
N GLU A 551 11.17 6.82 23.79
CA GLU A 551 10.51 7.92 24.50
C GLU A 551 9.96 7.41 25.84
N ASP A 552 10.26 8.10 26.93
CA ASP A 552 9.89 7.72 28.31
C ASP A 552 10.14 6.23 28.59
N ARG A 553 11.37 5.80 28.31
CA ARG A 553 11.82 4.40 28.45
C ARG A 553 11.06 3.42 27.54
N MET A 554 10.15 3.83 26.67
CA MET A 554 9.36 2.94 25.82
C MET A 554 9.90 2.95 24.39
N VAL A 555 9.71 1.84 23.66
CA VAL A 555 9.99 1.79 22.22
C VAL A 555 8.78 2.33 21.47
N VAL A 556 9.02 3.23 20.52
CA VAL A 556 7.97 3.90 19.73
C VAL A 556 8.24 3.72 18.25
N PHE A 557 7.24 3.25 17.53
CA PHE A 557 7.24 3.14 16.07
C PHE A 557 6.50 4.35 15.50
N VAL A 558 7.20 5.15 14.70
CA VAL A 558 6.69 6.37 14.10
C VAL A 558 6.58 6.19 12.60
N SER A 559 5.36 6.02 12.10
CA SER A 559 5.09 5.93 10.66
C SER A 559 4.57 7.27 10.14
N ARG A 560 5.00 7.64 8.92
CA ARG A 560 4.45 8.78 8.19
C ARG A 560 3.46 8.28 7.16
N TYR A 561 2.22 8.71 7.30
CA TYR A 561 1.15 8.40 6.38
C TYR A 561 0.98 9.54 5.37
N HIS A 562 1.00 9.22 4.08
CA HIS A 562 1.04 10.20 2.99
C HIS A 562 -0.09 10.05 1.96
N LYS A 563 -1.15 9.28 2.25
CA LYS A 563 -2.33 9.23 1.37
C LYS A 563 -2.95 10.63 1.35
N GLY A 564 -2.99 11.24 0.15
CA GLY A 564 -3.47 12.62 -0.03
C GLY A 564 -2.40 13.72 0.04
N PHE A 565 -1.10 13.41 0.19
CA PHE A 565 -0.04 14.45 0.25
C PHE A 565 -0.06 15.39 -0.97
N HIS A 566 -0.27 14.85 -2.18
CA HIS A 566 -0.38 15.66 -3.40
C HIS A 566 -1.66 16.50 -3.51
N VAL A 567 -2.63 16.25 -2.64
CA VAL A 567 -3.92 16.97 -2.60
C VAL A 567 -3.94 18.00 -1.47
N HIS A 568 -3.34 17.69 -0.31
CA HIS A 568 -3.48 18.50 0.91
C HIS A 568 -2.15 18.99 1.50
N ASN A 569 -1.01 18.53 0.95
CA ASN A 569 0.33 18.83 1.45
C ASN A 569 0.51 18.55 2.97
N ASP A 570 -0.26 17.60 3.50
CA ASP A 570 -0.24 17.23 4.92
C ASP A 570 0.22 15.77 5.08
N THR A 571 1.16 15.55 6.00
CA THR A 571 1.70 14.23 6.33
C THR A 571 1.26 13.87 7.73
N LYS A 572 0.39 12.88 7.86
CA LYS A 572 -0.06 12.41 9.18
C LYS A 572 1.03 11.55 9.82
N VAL A 573 1.53 11.98 10.98
CA VAL A 573 2.52 11.22 11.76
C VAL A 573 1.80 10.41 12.83
N ILE A 574 2.03 9.10 12.86
CA ILE A 574 1.37 8.18 13.79
C ILE A 574 2.43 7.55 14.70
N PHE A 575 2.28 7.76 16.01
CA PHE A 575 3.11 7.18 17.06
C PHE A 575 2.44 5.90 17.59
N ARG A 576 3.20 4.80 17.63
CA ARG A 576 2.76 3.52 18.19
C ARG A 576 3.74 3.07 19.27
N TYR A 577 3.33 3.21 20.52
CA TYR A 577 4.11 2.77 21.68
C TYR A 577 3.96 1.26 21.85
N LEU A 578 5.09 0.56 21.96
CA LEU A 578 5.09 -0.88 22.18
C LEU A 578 4.94 -1.19 23.68
N PRO A 579 4.20 -2.24 24.07
CA PRO A 579 4.28 -2.80 25.42
C PRO A 579 5.73 -3.10 25.83
N ARG A 580 6.06 -2.95 27.12
CA ARG A 580 7.41 -3.10 27.65
C ARG A 580 8.07 -4.40 27.20
N GLU A 581 7.33 -5.50 27.30
CA GLU A 581 7.77 -6.86 27.01
C GLU A 581 8.14 -7.01 25.53
N LEU A 582 7.41 -6.34 24.63
CA LEU A 582 7.69 -6.33 23.20
C LEU A 582 8.84 -5.37 22.86
N GLY A 583 8.91 -4.23 23.54
CA GLY A 583 10.01 -3.27 23.42
C GLY A 583 11.36 -3.90 23.81
N GLU A 584 11.41 -4.73 24.85
CA GLU A 584 12.60 -5.51 25.22
C GLU A 584 13.08 -6.39 24.06
N LEU A 585 12.16 -7.12 23.41
CA LEU A 585 12.50 -7.98 22.27
C LEU A 585 13.07 -7.17 21.11
N VAL A 586 12.49 -6.01 20.80
CA VAL A 586 12.99 -5.11 19.74
C VAL A 586 14.40 -4.61 20.08
N VAL A 587 14.63 -4.10 21.29
CA VAL A 587 15.94 -3.56 21.69
C VAL A 587 16.99 -4.66 21.65
N TRP A 588 16.71 -5.83 22.24
CA TRP A 588 17.63 -6.96 22.20
C TRP A 588 17.93 -7.45 20.79
N TYR A 589 16.92 -7.52 19.93
CA TYR A 589 17.12 -7.89 18.54
C TYR A 589 18.04 -6.90 17.82
N LEU A 590 17.76 -5.59 17.91
CA LEU A 590 18.56 -4.54 17.26
C LEU A 590 19.98 -4.44 17.83
N TRP A 591 20.14 -4.65 19.12
CA TRP A 591 21.42 -4.49 19.83
C TRP A 591 22.35 -5.70 19.70
N LEU A 592 21.82 -6.92 19.87
CA LEU A 592 22.64 -8.13 20.05
C LEU A 592 22.59 -9.08 18.85
N VAL A 593 21.46 -9.16 18.13
CA VAL A 593 21.23 -10.15 17.08
C VAL A 593 21.50 -9.55 15.70
N LEU A 594 20.92 -8.39 15.42
CA LEU A 594 20.99 -7.73 14.13
C LEU A 594 22.44 -7.47 13.65
N PRO A 595 23.40 -7.03 14.48
CA PRO A 595 24.78 -6.86 14.02
C PRO A 595 25.40 -8.17 13.51
N PHE A 596 25.09 -9.30 14.14
CA PHE A 596 25.54 -10.61 13.69
C PHE A 596 24.83 -11.03 12.39
N VAL A 597 23.53 -10.74 12.24
CA VAL A 597 22.80 -10.94 10.98
C VAL A 597 23.49 -10.20 9.84
N GLU A 598 23.83 -8.92 10.03
CA GLU A 598 24.51 -8.10 9.03
C GLU A 598 25.90 -8.64 8.66
N GLN A 599 26.67 -9.08 9.66
CA GLN A 599 27.98 -9.72 9.45
C GLN A 599 27.85 -11.01 8.63
N MET A 600 26.87 -11.86 8.95
CA MET A 600 26.62 -13.12 8.22
C MET A 600 26.11 -12.86 6.81
N GLN A 601 25.27 -11.84 6.61
CA GLN A 601 24.78 -11.45 5.28
C GLN A 601 25.93 -10.94 4.41
N SER A 602 26.83 -10.15 5.00
CA SER A 602 28.05 -9.72 4.32
C SER A 602 28.90 -10.93 3.92
N TYR A 603 29.14 -11.87 4.84
CA TYR A 603 29.90 -13.09 4.54
C TYR A 603 29.26 -13.93 3.42
N GLN A 604 27.94 -14.16 3.47
CA GLN A 604 27.20 -14.93 2.47
C GLN A 604 27.28 -14.28 1.08
N ARG A 605 27.17 -12.95 0.98
CA ARG A 605 27.32 -12.20 -0.28
C ARG A 605 28.71 -12.36 -0.89
N HIS A 606 29.77 -12.23 -0.09
CA HIS A 606 31.14 -12.43 -0.55
C HIS A 606 31.36 -13.87 -1.05
N PHE A 607 30.78 -14.87 -0.38
CA PHE A 607 30.93 -16.28 -0.76
C PHE A 607 30.11 -16.67 -1.99
N ARG A 608 28.90 -16.12 -2.17
CA ARG A 608 28.00 -16.41 -3.30
C ARG A 608 28.29 -15.58 -4.56
N GLY A 609 29.20 -14.60 -4.50
CA GLY A 609 29.54 -13.74 -5.64
C GLY A 609 28.42 -12.79 -6.06
N ALA A 610 27.49 -12.46 -5.15
CA ALA A 610 26.34 -11.61 -5.46
C ALA A 610 26.72 -10.12 -5.60
N SER A 611 26.12 -9.43 -6.57
CA SER A 611 26.39 -8.02 -6.88
C SER A 611 26.00 -7.08 -5.72
N PRO A 612 26.71 -5.95 -5.49
CA PRO A 612 26.44 -5.00 -4.40
C PRO A 612 25.05 -4.33 -4.41
N ALA A 613 24.31 -4.42 -5.51
CA ALA A 613 23.08 -3.66 -5.75
C ALA A 613 21.91 -3.95 -4.77
N VAL A 614 21.95 -5.06 -4.02
CA VAL A 614 20.89 -5.45 -3.06
C VAL A 614 21.04 -4.77 -1.68
N ALA A 615 22.06 -3.90 -1.49
CA ALA A 615 22.34 -3.23 -0.22
C ALA A 615 21.23 -2.28 0.28
N HIS A 616 20.28 -1.89 -0.59
CA HIS A 616 19.27 -0.85 -0.32
C HIS A 616 18.18 -1.20 0.71
N ARG A 617 18.17 -2.41 1.30
CA ARG A 617 17.12 -2.81 2.26
C ARG A 617 17.60 -3.09 3.69
N ALA A 618 18.88 -2.87 4.02
CA ALA A 618 19.45 -3.17 5.34
C ALA A 618 18.95 -2.24 6.48
N GLU A 619 18.21 -1.19 6.17
CA GLU A 619 17.72 -0.21 7.15
C GLU A 619 16.35 -0.57 7.70
N TYR A 620 15.59 -1.40 6.97
CA TYR A 620 14.27 -1.87 7.34
C TYR A 620 14.37 -2.98 8.37
N ILE A 621 13.53 -2.94 9.40
CA ILE A 621 13.48 -4.03 10.39
C ILE A 621 13.00 -5.35 9.78
N TRP A 622 12.24 -5.28 8.68
CA TRP A 622 11.65 -6.41 7.96
C TRP A 622 12.38 -6.79 6.67
N SER A 623 13.67 -6.46 6.51
CA SER A 623 14.41 -6.78 5.27
C SER A 623 14.13 -8.21 4.80
N PRO A 624 13.95 -8.42 3.48
CA PRO A 624 13.51 -9.71 2.94
C PRO A 624 14.44 -10.85 3.35
N ASP A 625 13.87 -12.06 3.35
CA ASP A 625 14.60 -13.29 3.62
C ASP A 625 15.83 -13.37 2.68
N PRO A 626 17.06 -13.54 3.20
CA PRO A 626 18.25 -13.64 2.37
C PRO A 626 18.26 -14.84 1.41
N ASP A 627 17.32 -15.79 1.55
CA ASP A 627 17.11 -16.89 0.58
C ASP A 627 16.06 -16.56 -0.51
N ARG A 628 15.32 -15.45 -0.39
CA ARG A 628 14.35 -14.99 -1.40
C ARG A 628 14.79 -13.65 -1.97
N GLU A 629 15.72 -13.70 -2.91
CA GLU A 629 15.84 -12.61 -3.88
C GLU A 629 14.56 -12.62 -4.73
N THR A 630 13.75 -11.56 -4.60
CA THR A 630 12.50 -11.22 -5.33
C THR A 630 11.19 -11.33 -4.53
N GLU A 631 10.34 -10.34 -4.80
CA GLU A 631 8.97 -10.10 -4.32
C GLU A 631 8.81 -9.44 -2.94
N PHE A 632 8.91 -8.10 -2.94
CA PHE A 632 7.91 -7.15 -2.42
C PHE A 632 8.26 -5.75 -2.92
#